data_AF-A0A1X0NT16-F1
#
_entry.id   AF-A0A1X0NT16-F1
#
_cell.length_a   1.000
_cell.length_b   1.000
_cell.length_c   1.000
_cell.angle_alpha   90.00
_cell.angle_beta   90.00
_cell.angle_gamma   90.00
#
_symmetry.space_group_name_H-M   'P 1'
#
loop_
_entity.id
_entity.type
_entity.pdbx_description
1 polymer ?
#
loop_
_entity_poly.entity_id
_entity_poly.type
_entity_poly.pdbx_seq_one_letter_code
_entity_poly.pdbx_strand_id
1 'polypeptide(L)'
;VVMEGAYESVYTATWHYVEGVGGEGFGMRVKEGHPPQLWTDDEVMKGSVEDDIDNEKPEDGRLELMVLTSEKGWPCTGFSMNKSCDIYVNKEVMRVWYKILKNLDEYFGKRVDAIEELTPYVLVGTPGIGKSFAAGSFLLYQLLRYDAKKLPVVAYFIRGGAYLFEKKSDGGKVTWYKNEEKAVSVAQDFFNQGKENKEKRGYIIYDVDDKSKGAPRALPPSGWGMTVISSPNEEQYKEWEKQKVAECIVMNCPTVREIKAICAW
;
A
#
# COMPACT_ATOMS: atom_id res chain seq x y z
N VAL A 1 19.58 10.16 -4.36
CA VAL A 1 19.80 9.71 -5.76
C VAL A 1 18.47 9.83 -6.48
N VAL A 2 18.41 10.46 -7.66
CA VAL A 2 17.16 10.50 -8.44
C VAL A 2 16.98 9.15 -9.11
N MET A 3 15.78 8.56 -8.99
CA MET A 3 15.43 7.27 -9.60
C MET A 3 14.62 7.53 -10.87
N GLU A 4 15.31 7.73 -11.99
CA GLU A 4 14.69 8.06 -13.28
C GLU A 4 13.67 7.01 -13.71
N GLY A 5 12.47 7.43 -14.12
CA GLY A 5 11.38 6.57 -14.59
C GLY A 5 10.69 5.71 -13.51
N ALA A 6 11.14 5.77 -12.25
CA ALA A 6 10.53 4.98 -11.18
C ALA A 6 9.12 5.49 -10.82
N TYR A 7 8.88 6.80 -10.93
CA TYR A 7 7.54 7.37 -10.69
C TYR A 7 6.57 6.87 -11.76
N GLU A 8 6.94 7.04 -13.03
CA GLU A 8 6.13 6.68 -14.19
C GLU A 8 5.84 5.18 -14.16
N SER A 9 6.86 4.35 -13.92
CA SER A 9 6.72 2.89 -13.83
C SER A 9 5.66 2.44 -12.83
N VAL A 10 5.60 3.08 -11.65
CA VAL A 10 4.55 2.76 -10.66
C VAL A 10 3.22 3.36 -11.09
N TYR A 11 3.20 4.63 -11.49
CA TYR A 11 1.96 5.35 -11.82
C TYR A 11 1.20 4.72 -12.99
N THR A 12 1.93 4.20 -13.98
CA THR A 12 1.38 3.55 -15.18
C THR A 12 1.45 2.02 -15.11
N ALA A 13 1.59 1.44 -13.92
CA ALA A 13 1.58 -0.01 -13.75
C ALA A 13 0.32 -0.63 -14.39
N THR A 14 0.52 -1.73 -15.11
CA THR A 14 -0.53 -2.38 -15.90
C THR A 14 -1.28 -3.41 -15.06
N TRP A 15 -2.57 -3.57 -15.36
CA TRP A 15 -3.45 -4.47 -14.64
C TRP A 15 -3.67 -5.77 -15.40
N HIS A 16 -3.74 -6.86 -14.63
CA HIS A 16 -4.37 -8.11 -15.02
C HIS A 16 -5.26 -8.58 -13.87
N TYR A 17 -6.14 -9.53 -14.15
CA TYR A 17 -6.94 -10.15 -13.10
C TYR A 17 -7.26 -11.61 -13.41
N VAL A 18 -7.56 -12.36 -12.36
CA VAL A 18 -7.95 -13.77 -12.41
C VAL A 18 -9.38 -13.88 -11.93
N GLU A 19 -10.21 -14.54 -12.73
CA GLU A 19 -11.60 -14.84 -12.40
C GLU A 19 -11.83 -16.36 -12.32
N GLY A 20 -12.77 -16.77 -11.46
CA GLY A 20 -13.27 -18.14 -11.43
C GLY A 20 -14.03 -18.49 -12.72
N VAL A 21 -13.90 -19.73 -13.17
CA VAL A 21 -14.66 -20.29 -14.30
C VAL A 21 -15.12 -21.71 -13.93
N GLY A 22 -16.40 -22.00 -14.15
CA GLY A 22 -16.93 -23.36 -13.95
C GLY A 22 -16.38 -24.35 -14.98
N GLY A 23 -15.97 -25.56 -14.56
CA GLY A 23 -15.51 -26.63 -15.47
C GLY A 23 -14.35 -27.48 -14.94
N GLU A 24 -13.59 -28.10 -15.86
CA GLU A 24 -12.39 -28.91 -15.58
C GLU A 24 -11.10 -28.03 -15.50
N GLY A 25 -10.12 -28.46 -14.70
CA GLY A 25 -8.86 -27.73 -14.46
C GLY A 25 -8.84 -26.99 -13.11
N PHE A 26 -8.01 -25.95 -12.97
CA PHE A 26 -7.98 -25.09 -11.77
C PHE A 26 -9.22 -24.20 -11.62
N GLY A 27 -10.10 -24.15 -12.63
CA GLY A 27 -11.31 -23.33 -12.60
C GLY A 27 -11.03 -21.83 -12.56
N MET A 28 -9.95 -21.38 -13.19
CA MET A 28 -9.47 -20.00 -13.18
C MET A 28 -9.14 -19.53 -14.60
N ARG A 29 -9.36 -18.24 -14.90
CA ARG A 29 -8.99 -17.60 -16.16
C ARG A 29 -8.32 -16.26 -15.90
N VAL A 30 -7.17 -16.05 -16.55
CA VAL A 30 -6.45 -14.77 -16.56
C VAL A 30 -7.01 -13.85 -17.64
N LYS A 31 -7.18 -12.57 -17.32
CA LYS A 31 -7.61 -11.51 -18.23
C LYS A 31 -6.70 -10.29 -18.11
N GLU A 32 -6.44 -9.66 -19.25
CA GLU A 32 -5.71 -8.39 -19.31
C GLU A 32 -6.61 -7.21 -18.95
N GLY A 33 -6.04 -6.19 -18.32
CA GLY A 33 -6.72 -4.96 -17.95
C GLY A 33 -7.23 -4.95 -16.52
N HIS A 34 -7.89 -3.84 -16.17
CA HIS A 34 -8.53 -3.66 -14.88
C HIS A 34 -9.84 -4.46 -14.85
N PRO A 35 -10.16 -5.17 -13.75
CA PRO A 35 -11.41 -5.93 -13.66
C PRO A 35 -12.64 -5.01 -13.81
N PRO A 36 -13.74 -5.50 -14.40
CA PRO A 36 -14.96 -4.70 -14.61
C PRO A 36 -15.64 -4.33 -13.29
N GLN A 37 -15.53 -5.18 -12.28
CA GLN A 37 -16.06 -4.95 -10.94
C GLN A 37 -14.98 -5.30 -9.91
N LEU A 38 -14.69 -4.35 -9.01
CA LEU A 38 -13.82 -4.57 -7.85
C LEU A 38 -14.64 -5.12 -6.69
N TRP A 39 -13.96 -5.77 -5.74
CA TRP A 39 -14.59 -6.11 -4.47
C TRP A 39 -15.11 -4.85 -3.78
N THR A 40 -16.33 -4.92 -3.25
CA THR A 40 -16.93 -3.81 -2.51
C THR A 40 -16.35 -3.68 -1.10
N ASP A 41 -16.55 -2.54 -0.44
CA ASP A 41 -16.12 -2.34 0.96
C ASP A 41 -16.77 -3.40 1.87
N ASP A 42 -18.07 -3.63 1.71
CA ASP A 42 -18.80 -4.64 2.47
C ASP A 42 -18.25 -6.07 2.25
N GLU A 43 -17.88 -6.41 1.01
CA GLU A 43 -17.31 -7.72 0.68
C GLU A 43 -15.95 -7.95 1.35
N VAL A 44 -15.06 -6.95 1.32
CA VAL A 44 -13.74 -7.12 1.92
C VAL A 44 -13.79 -7.02 3.45
N MET A 45 -14.72 -6.27 4.04
CA MET A 45 -14.80 -6.07 5.49
C MET A 45 -15.44 -7.25 6.25
N LYS A 46 -16.25 -8.09 5.58
CA LYS A 46 -16.88 -9.28 6.19
C LYS A 46 -15.88 -10.35 6.65
N GLY A 47 -14.63 -10.29 6.20
CA GLY A 47 -13.57 -11.24 6.58
C GLY A 47 -13.68 -12.61 5.89
N SER A 48 -12.60 -13.39 5.94
CA SER A 48 -12.39 -14.62 5.15
C SER A 48 -13.20 -15.84 5.59
N VAL A 49 -14.06 -15.74 6.61
CA VAL A 49 -14.75 -16.92 7.20
C VAL A 49 -15.67 -17.60 6.18
N GLU A 50 -16.27 -16.83 5.25
CA GLU A 50 -17.09 -17.36 4.16
C GLU A 50 -16.24 -17.87 2.97
N ASP A 51 -15.02 -17.35 2.79
CA ASP A 51 -14.12 -17.70 1.68
C ASP A 51 -13.26 -18.94 1.95
N ASP A 52 -13.08 -19.35 3.21
CA ASP A 52 -12.32 -20.54 3.61
C ASP A 52 -13.05 -21.87 3.30
N ILE A 53 -14.30 -21.80 2.83
CA ILE A 53 -15.05 -22.96 2.36
C ILE A 53 -14.62 -23.26 0.91
N ASP A 54 -13.57 -24.09 0.76
CA ASP A 54 -13.11 -24.64 -0.54
C ASP A 54 -14.19 -25.48 -1.27
N ASN A 55 -15.35 -25.69 -0.65
CA ASN A 55 -16.47 -26.44 -1.22
C ASN A 55 -17.39 -25.62 -2.15
N GLU A 56 -17.27 -24.29 -2.21
CA GLU A 56 -18.02 -23.53 -3.22
C GLU A 56 -17.46 -23.82 -4.63
N LYS A 57 -18.32 -23.95 -5.65
CA LYS A 57 -17.81 -24.03 -7.02
C LYS A 57 -17.25 -22.66 -7.40
N PRO A 58 -16.18 -22.58 -8.23
CA PRO A 58 -15.79 -21.30 -8.81
C PRO A 58 -17.01 -20.72 -9.53
N GLU A 59 -17.51 -19.60 -9.02
CA GLU A 59 -18.60 -18.86 -9.64
C GLU A 59 -18.04 -18.16 -10.88
N ASP A 60 -18.69 -18.40 -12.03
CA ASP A 60 -18.18 -17.92 -13.31
C ASP A 60 -18.12 -16.38 -13.33
N GLY A 61 -16.93 -15.83 -13.55
CA GLY A 61 -16.68 -14.39 -13.54
C GLY A 61 -16.42 -13.77 -12.16
N ARG A 62 -16.38 -14.55 -11.07
CA ARG A 62 -16.01 -14.04 -9.74
C ARG A 62 -14.54 -13.62 -9.73
N LEU A 63 -14.25 -12.39 -9.30
CA LEU A 63 -12.88 -11.90 -9.15
C LEU A 63 -12.19 -12.59 -7.98
N GLU A 64 -11.06 -13.25 -8.24
CA GLU A 64 -10.29 -14.00 -7.24
C GLU A 64 -8.92 -13.36 -6.95
N LEU A 65 -8.31 -12.72 -7.95
CA LEU A 65 -7.03 -12.03 -7.79
C LEU A 65 -6.90 -10.88 -8.79
N MET A 66 -6.27 -9.79 -8.38
CA MET A 66 -5.76 -8.78 -9.29
C MET A 66 -4.23 -8.79 -9.28
N VAL A 67 -3.63 -8.40 -10.39
CA VAL A 67 -2.18 -8.32 -10.55
C VAL A 67 -1.82 -6.93 -11.08
N LEU A 68 -0.86 -6.26 -10.43
CA LEU A 68 -0.23 -5.08 -10.99
C LEU A 68 1.21 -5.35 -11.36
N THR A 69 1.57 -4.89 -12.54
CA THR A 69 2.89 -5.07 -13.13
C THR A 69 3.54 -3.72 -13.35
N SER A 70 4.67 -3.48 -12.68
CA SER A 70 5.50 -2.27 -12.84
C SER A 70 6.78 -2.62 -13.59
N GLU A 71 7.10 -1.87 -14.67
CA GLU A 71 8.23 -2.14 -15.57
C GLU A 71 9.58 -2.17 -14.85
N LYS A 72 9.82 -1.18 -13.97
CA LYS A 72 11.04 -1.07 -13.14
C LYS A 72 10.89 -1.77 -11.79
N GLY A 73 9.73 -2.34 -11.49
CA GLY A 73 9.40 -2.96 -10.20
C GLY A 73 8.96 -1.97 -9.13
N TRP A 74 9.28 -2.27 -7.88
CA TRP A 74 8.68 -1.65 -6.69
C TRP A 74 9.77 -1.20 -5.69
N PRO A 75 9.43 -0.42 -4.65
CA PRO A 75 10.40 0.00 -3.63
C PRO A 75 11.19 -1.16 -3.00
N CYS A 76 10.51 -2.27 -2.74
CA CYS A 76 11.08 -3.51 -2.17
C CYS A 76 12.06 -4.23 -3.10
N THR A 77 11.95 -4.01 -4.42
CA THR A 77 12.88 -4.53 -5.42
C THR A 77 13.97 -3.52 -5.78
N GLY A 78 14.01 -2.37 -5.12
CA GLY A 78 15.01 -1.33 -5.33
C GLY A 78 14.92 -0.60 -6.69
N PHE A 79 13.79 -0.76 -7.39
CA PHE A 79 13.64 -0.32 -8.79
C PHE A 79 14.74 -0.80 -9.75
N SER A 80 15.39 -1.92 -9.44
CA SER A 80 16.54 -2.45 -10.19
C SER A 80 16.23 -3.78 -10.89
N MET A 81 14.96 -4.08 -11.13
CA MET A 81 14.57 -5.28 -11.85
C MET A 81 14.75 -5.05 -13.36
N ASN A 82 15.48 -5.95 -14.03
CA ASN A 82 15.62 -5.96 -15.50
C ASN A 82 14.38 -6.53 -16.21
N LYS A 83 13.32 -6.84 -15.45
CA LYS A 83 12.02 -7.34 -15.91
C LYS A 83 10.94 -6.76 -15.00
N SER A 84 9.73 -6.64 -15.55
CA SER A 84 8.57 -6.20 -14.79
C SER A 84 8.32 -7.11 -13.57
N CYS A 85 7.84 -6.52 -12.48
CA CYS A 85 7.58 -7.23 -11.23
C CYS A 85 6.10 -7.18 -10.90
N ASP A 86 5.48 -8.35 -10.78
CA ASP A 86 4.07 -8.48 -10.47
C ASP A 86 3.84 -8.42 -8.97
N ILE A 87 2.80 -7.70 -8.54
CA ILE A 87 2.25 -7.79 -7.18
C ILE A 87 0.84 -8.35 -7.24
N TYR A 88 0.52 -9.18 -6.25
CA TYR A 88 -0.77 -9.84 -6.11
C TYR A 88 -1.67 -9.05 -5.16
N VAL A 89 -2.79 -8.55 -5.67
CA VAL A 89 -3.76 -7.77 -4.92
C VAL A 89 -5.00 -8.62 -4.71
N ASN A 90 -5.11 -9.13 -3.48
CA ASN A 90 -6.25 -9.93 -3.02
C ASN A 90 -7.22 -9.09 -2.17
N LYS A 91 -8.27 -9.73 -1.61
CA LYS A 91 -9.26 -9.03 -0.78
C LYS A 91 -8.63 -8.35 0.44
N GLU A 92 -7.64 -8.99 1.07
CA GLU A 92 -6.94 -8.45 2.23
C GLU A 92 -6.15 -7.17 1.89
N VAL A 93 -5.45 -7.15 0.75
CA VAL A 93 -4.76 -5.94 0.27
C VAL A 93 -5.77 -4.82 -0.03
N MET A 94 -6.92 -5.16 -0.61
CA MET A 94 -7.98 -4.19 -0.89
C MET A 94 -8.64 -3.64 0.38
N ARG A 95 -8.83 -4.49 1.40
CA ARG A 95 -9.33 -4.08 2.72
C ARG A 95 -8.43 -3.04 3.39
N VAL A 96 -7.11 -3.23 3.30
CA VAL A 96 -6.11 -2.25 3.77
C VAL A 96 -6.30 -0.92 3.04
N TRP A 97 -6.40 -0.96 1.71
CA TRP A 97 -6.60 0.24 0.91
C TRP A 97 -7.90 0.97 1.25
N TYR A 98 -9.04 0.27 1.37
CA TYR A 98 -10.32 0.91 1.68
C TYR A 98 -10.36 1.55 3.06
N LYS A 99 -9.74 0.96 4.08
CA LYS A 99 -9.57 1.62 5.39
C LYS A 99 -8.82 2.93 5.28
N ILE A 100 -7.70 2.93 4.55
CA ILE A 100 -6.86 4.11 4.36
C ILE A 100 -7.61 5.16 3.53
N LEU A 101 -8.25 4.75 2.43
CA LEU A 101 -9.03 5.64 1.56
C LEU A 101 -10.16 6.33 2.33
N LYS A 102 -10.90 5.59 3.15
CA LYS A 102 -11.97 6.16 3.99
C LYS A 102 -11.44 7.25 4.92
N ASN A 103 -10.33 7.00 5.60
CA ASN A 103 -9.69 7.98 6.49
C ASN A 103 -9.20 9.22 5.71
N LEU A 104 -8.59 9.02 4.53
CA LEU A 104 -8.20 10.13 3.65
C LEU A 104 -9.43 10.96 3.22
N ASP A 105 -10.51 10.32 2.79
CA ASP A 105 -11.72 10.99 2.31
C ASP A 105 -12.47 11.70 3.45
N GLU A 106 -12.50 11.13 4.65
CA GLU A 106 -13.04 11.80 5.84
C GLU A 106 -12.22 13.04 6.20
N TYR A 107 -10.88 12.91 6.27
CA TYR A 107 -9.98 14.03 6.57
C TYR A 107 -10.08 15.15 5.52
N PHE A 108 -10.08 14.81 4.24
CA PHE A 108 -10.14 15.79 3.16
C PHE A 108 -11.55 16.29 2.81
N GLY A 109 -12.59 15.59 3.24
CA GLY A 109 -14.00 15.95 3.05
C GLY A 109 -14.55 16.86 4.14
N LYS A 110 -13.91 16.93 5.32
CA LYS A 110 -14.31 17.81 6.42
C LYS A 110 -14.04 19.29 6.09
N ARG A 111 -15.01 20.16 6.41
CA ARG A 111 -14.84 21.63 6.32
C ARG A 111 -13.95 22.09 7.47
N VAL A 112 -12.73 22.55 7.11
CA VAL A 112 -11.74 23.48 7.73
C VAL A 112 -11.55 23.54 9.26
N ASP A 113 -12.52 23.17 10.11
CA ASP A 113 -12.54 23.49 11.54
C ASP A 113 -12.43 22.26 12.46
N ALA A 114 -12.35 21.05 11.90
CA ALA A 114 -12.07 19.85 12.68
C ALA A 114 -10.56 19.70 12.90
N ILE A 115 -10.11 19.77 14.15
CA ILE A 115 -8.74 19.41 14.58
C ILE A 115 -8.62 17.87 14.56
N GLU A 116 -8.95 17.24 13.46
CA GLU A 116 -8.81 15.80 13.30
C GLU A 116 -7.58 15.53 12.44
N GLU A 117 -6.59 14.85 13.00
CA GLU A 117 -5.44 14.36 12.25
C GLU A 117 -5.80 13.03 11.55
N LEU A 118 -5.05 12.67 10.51
CA LEU A 118 -5.18 11.36 9.87
C LEU A 118 -4.83 10.26 10.87
N THR A 119 -5.72 9.28 11.06
CA THR A 119 -5.43 8.12 11.91
C THR A 119 -4.27 7.31 11.33
N PRO A 120 -3.17 7.07 12.07
CA PRO A 120 -2.11 6.18 11.62
C PRO A 120 -2.57 4.72 11.64
N TYR A 121 -2.07 3.91 10.72
CA TYR A 121 -2.34 2.47 10.68
C TYR A 121 -1.08 1.64 10.94
N VAL A 122 -1.26 0.49 11.59
CA VAL A 122 -0.24 -0.55 11.71
C VAL A 122 -0.75 -1.82 11.07
N LEU A 123 -0.05 -2.26 10.03
CA LEU A 123 -0.36 -3.46 9.27
C LEU A 123 0.37 -4.65 9.88
N VAL A 124 -0.37 -5.53 10.54
CA VAL A 124 0.14 -6.73 11.21
C VAL A 124 -0.31 -7.97 10.44
N GLY A 125 0.49 -9.04 10.48
CA GLY A 125 0.12 -10.31 9.90
C GLY A 125 1.30 -11.27 9.89
N THR A 126 1.04 -12.53 9.57
CA THR A 126 2.05 -13.60 9.57
C THR A 126 3.29 -13.20 8.74
N PRO A 127 4.52 -13.50 9.19
CA PRO A 127 5.72 -13.33 8.37
C PRO A 127 5.58 -13.98 6.99
N GLY A 128 6.04 -13.29 5.94
CA GLY A 128 6.07 -13.86 4.59
C GLY A 128 4.78 -13.75 3.76
N ILE A 129 3.66 -13.30 4.31
CA ILE A 129 2.37 -13.20 3.58
C ILE A 129 2.31 -12.07 2.52
N GLY A 130 3.42 -11.39 2.28
CA GLY A 130 3.49 -10.32 1.27
C GLY A 130 3.04 -8.93 1.74
N LYS A 131 3.05 -8.62 3.05
CA LYS A 131 2.69 -7.27 3.56
C LYS A 131 3.47 -6.14 2.87
N SER A 132 4.79 -6.22 2.89
CA SER A 132 5.67 -5.22 2.28
C SER A 132 5.61 -5.24 0.74
N PHE A 133 5.61 -6.44 0.17
CA PHE A 133 5.72 -6.63 -1.27
C PHE A 133 4.41 -6.34 -2.01
N ALA A 134 3.28 -6.84 -1.53
CA ALA A 134 1.96 -6.64 -2.12
C ALA A 134 1.26 -5.40 -1.54
N ALA A 135 0.93 -5.39 -0.25
CA ALA A 135 0.13 -4.31 0.34
C ALA A 135 0.86 -2.95 0.31
N GLY A 136 2.14 -2.92 0.67
CA GLY A 136 2.94 -1.69 0.61
C GLY A 136 3.05 -1.12 -0.81
N SER A 137 3.36 -1.96 -1.78
CA SER A 137 3.45 -1.57 -3.20
C SER A 137 2.11 -1.11 -3.78
N PHE A 138 1.02 -1.83 -3.47
CA PHE A 138 -0.32 -1.45 -3.91
C PHE A 138 -0.78 -0.13 -3.26
N LEU A 139 -0.49 0.06 -1.98
CA LEU A 139 -0.77 1.30 -1.28
C LEU A 139 0.00 2.46 -1.91
N LEU A 140 1.27 2.28 -2.26
CA LEU A 140 2.04 3.28 -2.99
C LEU A 140 1.36 3.62 -4.33
N TYR A 141 1.02 2.59 -5.13
CA TYR A 141 0.33 2.77 -6.41
C TYR A 141 -0.93 3.63 -6.26
N GLN A 142 -1.79 3.29 -5.30
CA GLN A 142 -3.04 4.00 -5.07
C GLN A 142 -2.83 5.42 -4.55
N LEU A 143 -1.92 5.61 -3.60
CA LEU A 143 -1.60 6.93 -3.05
C LEU A 143 -1.01 7.86 -4.12
N LEU A 144 -0.21 7.35 -5.06
CA LEU A 144 0.31 8.15 -6.17
C LEU A 144 -0.80 8.63 -7.12
N ARG A 145 -1.87 7.85 -7.24
CA ARG A 145 -3.05 8.18 -8.07
C ARG A 145 -4.12 8.97 -7.34
N TYR A 146 -4.01 9.12 -6.01
CA TYR A 146 -4.85 10.04 -5.25
C TYR A 146 -4.59 11.50 -5.63
N ASP A 147 -5.54 12.40 -5.36
CA ASP A 147 -5.47 13.83 -5.71
C ASP A 147 -4.14 14.47 -5.27
N ALA A 148 -3.38 14.96 -6.25
CA ALA A 148 -2.06 15.55 -6.02
C ALA A 148 -2.11 16.85 -5.20
N LYS A 149 -3.24 17.57 -5.18
CA LYS A 149 -3.42 18.76 -4.34
C LYS A 149 -3.66 18.41 -2.88
N LYS A 150 -4.18 17.22 -2.60
CA LYS A 150 -4.45 16.72 -1.25
C LYS A 150 -3.25 15.97 -0.68
N LEU A 151 -2.60 15.16 -1.51
CA LEU A 151 -1.41 14.37 -1.18
C LEU A 151 -0.32 14.60 -2.24
N PRO A 152 0.45 15.70 -2.17
CA PRO A 152 1.50 16.00 -3.13
C PRO A 152 2.73 15.10 -2.99
N VAL A 153 2.93 14.46 -1.84
CA VAL A 153 4.12 13.66 -1.55
C VAL A 153 3.77 12.33 -0.89
N VAL A 154 4.46 11.25 -1.31
CA VAL A 154 4.43 9.95 -0.64
C VAL A 154 5.87 9.53 -0.31
N ALA A 155 6.14 9.22 0.96
CA ALA A 155 7.44 8.72 1.41
C ALA A 155 7.33 7.22 1.72
N TYR A 156 8.17 6.40 1.09
CA TYR A 156 8.26 4.97 1.33
C TYR A 156 9.58 4.64 2.03
N PHE A 157 9.53 4.41 3.34
CA PHE A 157 10.69 3.99 4.14
C PHE A 157 10.86 2.49 4.04
N ILE A 158 12.08 2.04 3.74
CA ILE A 158 12.42 0.64 3.57
C ILE A 158 13.93 0.44 3.72
N ARG A 159 14.35 -0.64 4.39
CA ARG A 159 15.77 -1.05 4.53
C ARG A 159 16.70 0.08 5.02
N GLY A 160 16.24 0.87 6.00
CA GLY A 160 17.02 1.96 6.61
C GLY A 160 17.22 3.19 5.71
N GLY A 161 16.45 3.32 4.63
CA GLY A 161 16.37 4.51 3.78
C GLY A 161 14.92 4.81 3.38
N ALA A 162 14.72 5.75 2.45
CA ALA A 162 13.40 6.03 1.91
C ALA A 162 13.41 6.51 0.46
N TYR A 163 12.36 6.15 -0.27
CA TYR A 163 11.99 6.77 -1.54
C TYR A 163 11.00 7.89 -1.27
N LEU A 164 11.31 9.10 -1.75
CA LEU A 164 10.38 10.22 -1.72
C LEU A 164 9.79 10.40 -3.13
N PHE A 165 8.47 10.22 -3.25
CA PHE A 165 7.71 10.43 -4.46
C PHE A 165 7.03 11.80 -4.39
N GLU A 166 7.53 12.75 -5.17
CA GLU A 166 6.94 14.08 -5.33
C GLU A 166 6.03 14.07 -6.57
N LYS A 167 4.74 14.39 -6.41
CA LYS A 167 3.83 14.57 -7.54
C LYS A 167 3.98 15.98 -8.08
N LYS A 168 4.21 16.10 -9.39
CA LYS A 168 4.33 17.40 -10.07
C LYS A 168 3.43 17.44 -11.29
N SER A 169 3.17 18.64 -11.78
CA SER A 169 2.33 18.86 -12.96
C SER A 169 2.94 18.37 -14.26
N ASP A 170 4.26 18.19 -14.31
CA ASP A 170 5.07 17.87 -15.49
C ASP A 170 5.64 16.44 -15.48
N GLY A 171 5.23 15.60 -14.52
CA GLY A 171 5.80 14.28 -14.28
C GLY A 171 6.36 14.17 -12.87
N GLY A 172 6.13 13.05 -12.20
CA GLY A 172 6.55 12.90 -10.81
C GLY A 172 8.06 12.70 -10.68
N LYS A 173 8.57 12.87 -9.46
CA LYS A 173 10.00 12.70 -9.17
C LYS A 173 10.18 11.73 -8.02
N VAL A 174 11.11 10.79 -8.18
CA VAL A 174 11.51 9.87 -7.11
C VAL A 174 12.94 10.16 -6.68
N THR A 175 13.14 10.38 -5.39
CA THR A 175 14.47 10.54 -4.79
C THR A 175 14.70 9.46 -3.73
N TRP A 176 15.74 8.65 -3.90
CA TRP A 176 16.22 7.70 -2.89
C TRP A 176 17.18 8.37 -1.91
N TYR A 177 16.87 8.22 -0.62
CA TYR A 177 17.68 8.62 0.52
C TYR A 177 18.16 7.36 1.25
N LYS A 178 19.45 7.05 1.13
CA LYS A 178 20.05 5.83 1.71
C LYS A 178 20.04 5.79 3.24
N ASN A 179 19.90 6.93 3.90
CA ASN A 179 19.94 7.05 5.35
C ASN A 179 18.57 7.52 5.86
N GLU A 180 18.00 6.76 6.80
CA GLU A 180 16.68 6.99 7.39
C GLU A 180 16.57 8.33 8.10
N GLU A 181 17.54 8.72 8.93
CA GLU A 181 17.53 10.02 9.63
C GLU A 181 17.47 11.19 8.65
N LYS A 182 18.23 11.09 7.55
CA LYS A 182 18.18 12.06 6.46
C LYS A 182 16.82 12.07 5.77
N ALA A 183 16.22 10.90 5.52
CA ALA A 183 14.89 10.81 4.93
C ALA A 183 13.81 11.43 5.84
N VAL A 184 13.90 11.20 7.16
CA VAL A 184 13.02 11.81 8.16
C VAL A 184 13.16 13.33 8.16
N SER A 185 14.39 13.85 8.19
CA SER A 185 14.64 15.28 8.10
C SER A 185 14.01 15.88 6.85
N VAL A 186 14.15 15.21 5.69
CA VAL A 186 13.56 15.69 4.44
C VAL A 186 12.03 15.72 4.49
N ALA A 187 11.38 14.71 5.09
CA ALA A 187 9.92 14.71 5.25
C ALA A 187 9.46 15.86 6.17
N GLN A 188 10.20 16.12 7.25
CA GLN A 188 9.94 17.26 8.15
C GLN A 188 10.16 18.60 7.46
N ASP A 189 11.25 18.74 6.70
CA ASP A 189 11.55 19.95 5.94
C ASP A 189 10.48 20.23 4.89
N PHE A 190 9.95 19.20 4.23
CA PHE A 190 8.82 19.35 3.31
C PHE A 190 7.59 19.92 4.01
N PHE A 191 7.26 19.40 5.19
CA PHE A 191 6.18 19.94 6.02
C PHE A 191 6.45 21.39 6.46
N ASN A 192 7.69 21.70 6.85
CA ASN A 192 8.05 23.03 7.34
C ASN A 192 8.09 24.10 6.23
N GLN A 193 8.50 23.73 5.00
CA GLN A 193 8.67 24.64 3.87
C GLN A 193 7.37 25.01 3.16
N GLY A 194 6.30 24.20 3.27
CA GLY A 194 5.01 24.52 2.66
C GLY A 194 4.52 25.88 3.14
N LYS A 195 4.08 26.76 2.22
CA LYS A 195 3.63 28.11 2.60
C LYS A 195 2.14 28.09 2.95
N GLU A 196 1.38 27.18 2.36
CA GLU A 196 -0.04 26.92 2.65
C GLU A 196 -0.26 25.52 3.24
N ASN A 197 -1.30 25.34 4.07
CA ASN A 197 -1.63 24.05 4.70
C ASN A 197 -1.84 22.89 3.70
N LYS A 198 -2.12 23.19 2.43
CA LYS A 198 -2.34 22.19 1.37
C LYS A 198 -1.02 21.64 0.81
N GLU A 199 0.06 22.41 0.91
CA GLU A 199 1.41 22.06 0.42
C GLU A 199 2.20 21.26 1.46
N LYS A 200 1.72 21.21 2.70
CA LYS A 200 2.37 20.56 3.85
C LYS A 200 1.97 19.11 4.05
N ARG A 201 1.28 18.48 3.10
CA ARG A 201 0.64 17.18 3.31
C ARG A 201 1.37 16.08 2.57
N GLY A 202 1.30 14.89 3.12
CA GLY A 202 1.86 13.72 2.48
C GLY A 202 1.40 12.44 3.17
N TYR A 203 1.92 11.33 2.67
CA TYR A 203 1.64 10.02 3.25
C TYR A 203 2.94 9.24 3.42
N ILE A 204 3.07 8.55 4.54
CA ILE A 204 4.22 7.70 4.85
C ILE A 204 3.81 6.24 4.79
N ILE A 205 4.51 5.45 3.99
CA ILE A 205 4.53 3.99 4.10
C ILE A 205 5.84 3.63 4.77
N TYR A 206 5.77 3.01 5.95
CA TYR A 206 6.95 2.68 6.74
C TYR A 206 7.11 1.16 6.84
N ASP A 207 7.98 0.60 6.02
CA ASP A 207 8.31 -0.82 6.00
C ASP A 207 9.42 -1.12 7.00
N VAL A 208 9.02 -1.69 8.14
CA VAL A 208 9.89 -1.92 9.30
C VAL A 208 10.91 -3.01 8.98
N ASP A 209 12.19 -2.65 9.05
CA ASP A 209 13.28 -3.64 9.05
C ASP A 209 13.33 -4.35 10.42
N ASP A 210 13.55 -5.66 10.43
CA ASP A 210 13.72 -6.48 11.65
C ASP A 210 14.76 -5.91 12.61
N LYS A 211 15.77 -5.20 12.09
CA LYS A 211 16.84 -4.58 12.87
C LYS A 211 16.51 -3.18 13.40
N SER A 212 15.43 -2.57 12.93
CA SER A 212 15.05 -1.23 13.37
C SER A 212 14.49 -1.27 14.79
N LYS A 213 14.67 -0.18 15.54
CA LYS A 213 13.95 0.03 16.81
C LYS A 213 12.52 0.56 16.56
N GLY A 214 12.02 0.35 15.34
CA GLY A 214 10.78 0.89 14.78
C GLY A 214 10.91 2.32 14.22
N ALA A 215 9.78 2.93 13.83
CA ALA A 215 9.73 4.22 13.16
C ALA A 215 10.23 5.39 14.05
N PRO A 216 10.87 6.42 13.46
CA PRO A 216 11.27 7.59 14.24
C PRO A 216 10.06 8.31 14.85
N ARG A 217 10.15 8.68 16.14
CA ARG A 217 9.09 9.43 16.86
C ARG A 217 8.66 10.72 16.16
N ALA A 218 9.59 11.29 15.41
CA ALA A 218 9.47 12.44 14.52
C ALA A 218 8.43 12.27 13.39
N LEU A 219 7.99 11.04 13.11
CA LEU A 219 7.01 10.73 12.07
C LEU A 219 5.65 10.31 12.67
N PRO A 220 4.55 10.54 11.94
CA PRO A 220 4.47 11.42 10.78
C PRO A 220 4.57 12.90 11.20
N PRO A 221 5.04 13.81 10.33
CA PRO A 221 4.80 15.24 10.50
C PRO A 221 3.28 15.51 10.63
N SER A 222 2.89 16.59 11.30
CA SER A 222 1.46 16.89 11.48
C SER A 222 0.75 17.01 10.11
N GLY A 223 -0.47 16.48 10.02
CA GLY A 223 -1.24 16.46 8.77
C GLY A 223 -0.76 15.45 7.71
N TRP A 224 0.29 14.67 7.98
CA TRP A 224 0.65 13.52 7.13
C TRP A 224 -0.04 12.24 7.62
N GLY A 225 -0.51 11.44 6.68
CA GLY A 225 -0.97 10.08 6.97
C GLY A 225 0.21 9.12 7.10
N MET A 226 0.03 8.01 7.81
CA MET A 226 1.08 7.00 7.97
C MET A 226 0.50 5.59 8.08
N THR A 227 1.05 4.66 7.31
CA THR A 227 0.89 3.22 7.49
C THR A 227 2.23 2.60 7.78
N VAL A 228 2.33 1.92 8.92
CA VAL A 228 3.49 1.10 9.30
C VAL A 228 3.23 -0.33 8.89
N ILE A 229 4.12 -0.92 8.10
CA ILE A 229 4.11 -2.33 7.78
C ILE A 229 4.97 -3.03 8.82
N SER A 230 4.34 -3.78 9.72
CA SER A 230 5.05 -4.37 10.85
C SER A 230 5.97 -5.50 10.41
N SER A 231 7.11 -5.59 11.09
CA SER A 231 7.91 -6.81 11.12
C SER A 231 7.11 -7.93 11.81
N PRO A 232 7.59 -9.19 11.76
CA PRO A 232 6.98 -10.29 12.49
C PRO A 232 7.21 -10.23 14.01
N ASN A 233 7.98 -9.25 14.50
CA ASN A 233 8.27 -9.10 15.92
C ASN A 233 7.11 -8.40 16.64
N GLU A 234 6.44 -9.14 17.54
CA GLU A 234 5.28 -8.62 18.27
C GLU A 234 5.59 -7.43 19.18
N GLU A 235 6.79 -7.36 19.75
CA GLU A 235 7.16 -6.31 20.69
C GLU A 235 7.20 -4.94 20.00
N GLN A 236 7.63 -4.92 18.73
CA GLN A 236 7.74 -3.68 17.96
C GLN A 236 6.36 -3.09 17.64
N TYR A 237 5.39 -3.87 17.17
CA TYR A 237 4.09 -3.30 16.78
C TYR A 237 3.23 -2.90 17.99
N LYS A 238 3.33 -3.60 19.13
CA LYS A 238 2.65 -3.21 20.38
C LYS A 238 3.16 -1.86 20.90
N GLU A 239 4.42 -1.56 20.67
CA GLU A 239 4.97 -0.23 20.96
C GLU A 239 4.38 0.83 20.02
N TRP A 240 4.18 0.52 18.74
CA TRP A 240 3.57 1.42 17.75
C TRP A 240 2.12 1.79 18.06
N GLU A 241 1.29 0.79 18.33
CA GLU A 241 -0.12 0.99 18.69
C GLU A 241 -0.26 1.95 19.88
N LYS A 242 0.61 1.79 20.89
CA LYS A 242 0.63 2.63 22.09
C LYS A 242 1.18 4.04 21.83
N GLN A 243 2.25 4.17 21.05
CA GLN A 243 2.92 5.46 20.85
C GLN A 243 2.12 6.43 19.96
N LYS A 244 1.33 5.90 19.03
CA LYS A 244 0.69 6.71 17.97
C LYS A 244 -0.83 6.62 17.93
N VAL A 245 -1.45 5.92 18.89
CA VAL A 245 -2.89 5.62 18.89
C VAL A 245 -3.31 5.08 17.52
N ALA A 246 -2.45 4.22 16.97
CA ALA A 246 -2.58 3.75 15.61
C ALA A 246 -3.59 2.60 15.55
N GLU A 247 -4.41 2.58 14.52
CA GLU A 247 -5.35 1.50 14.30
C GLU A 247 -4.63 0.28 13.71
N CYS A 248 -4.82 -0.87 14.33
CA CYS A 248 -4.28 -2.13 13.84
C CYS A 248 -5.14 -2.69 12.69
N ILE A 249 -4.48 -3.06 11.59
CA ILE A 249 -5.07 -3.85 10.50
C ILE A 249 -4.35 -5.20 10.49
N VAL A 250 -5.01 -6.24 10.97
CA VAL A 250 -4.52 -7.61 10.90
C VAL A 250 -4.82 -8.19 9.53
N MET A 251 -3.83 -8.37 8.67
CA MET A 251 -3.95 -9.08 7.38
C MET A 251 -4.01 -10.58 7.59
N ASN A 252 -5.03 -11.20 6.99
CA ASN A 252 -5.16 -12.65 6.96
C ASN A 252 -4.21 -13.26 5.92
N CYS A 253 -3.92 -14.55 6.08
CA CYS A 253 -3.23 -15.33 5.06
C CYS A 253 -4.11 -15.48 3.82
N PRO A 254 -3.53 -15.60 2.62
CA PRO A 254 -4.31 -15.87 1.42
C PRO A 254 -5.13 -17.15 1.54
N THR A 255 -6.36 -17.12 1.03
CA THR A 255 -7.23 -18.31 1.01
C THR A 255 -6.71 -19.34 0.01
N VAL A 256 -7.21 -20.58 0.09
CA VAL A 256 -6.87 -21.63 -0.89
C VAL A 256 -7.22 -21.20 -2.32
N ARG A 257 -8.33 -20.46 -2.51
CA ARG A 257 -8.72 -19.92 -3.82
C ARG A 257 -7.75 -18.87 -4.31
N GLU A 258 -7.35 -17.95 -3.45
CA GLU A 258 -6.37 -16.91 -3.81
C GLU A 258 -5.02 -17.55 -4.19
N ILE A 259 -4.60 -18.61 -3.49
CA ILE A 259 -3.42 -19.40 -3.86
C ILE A 259 -3.60 -20.07 -5.23
N LYS A 260 -4.76 -20.68 -5.50
CA LYS A 260 -5.09 -21.26 -6.83
C LYS A 260 -5.03 -20.20 -7.93
N ALA A 261 -5.55 -19.00 -7.67
CA ALA A 261 -5.51 -17.88 -8.61
C ALA A 261 -4.07 -17.39 -8.86
N ILE A 262 -3.24 -17.31 -7.81
CA ILE A 262 -1.80 -17.00 -7.94
C ILE A 262 -1.09 -18.07 -8.78
N CYS A 263 -1.42 -19.36 -8.63
CA CYS A 263 -0.83 -20.43 -9.44
C CYS A 263 -1.32 -20.45 -10.89
N ALA A 264 -2.47 -19.83 -11.19
CA ALA A 264 -3.01 -19.73 -12.54
C ALA A 264 -2.41 -18.57 -13.34
N TRP A 265 -1.85 -17.57 -12.65
CA TRP A 265 -1.04 -16.48 -13.21
C TRP A 265 0.39 -16.94 -13.46
#